data_AF-A0A1S1NB90-F1
#
_entry.id   AF-A0A1S1NB90-F1
#
_cell.length_a   1.000
_cell.length_b   1.000
_cell.length_c   1.000
_cell.angle_alpha   90.00
_cell.angle_beta   90.00
_cell.angle_gamma   90.00
#
_symmetry.space_group_name_H-M   'P 1'
#
loop_
_entity.id
_entity.type
_entity.pdbx_description
1 polymer ?
#
loop_
_entity_poly.entity_id
_entity_poly.type
_entity_poly.pdbx_seq_one_letter_code
_entity_poly.pdbx_strand_id
1 'polypeptide(L)'
;MKKLLLCFLVSWLCVACSSDDTPNNEQPQVPSDNSDIPDPTPDPEPDPDPEPEPDPEPDPDPEPDPEPDPDPDTQVAMVFPTQLMTTSPFSRRQENQGLASGSLTETTATVPSYFSATELIDAILKGDTSISDTFDVNAFYVTGHNASCFGPVVMYSGHPDASSPSSASGSLPSGDLGLWLASDSSGDACAVAQTNALLEGVESQTTMSLMTLASMVAAATADGSSLPEVGSTLDVTGLMNDAGVTDVTFSNASIEQTATQWLYQIELSYQVGSDVYAITLDMTHVPSSDSEQYEGYLRYTVEGEVGVSGIEFPGMNCSQNERTLAGSIAYQRDGDNMVLQSRSGTLCGHGVANVFNSNNIVDVDNIYDAVSNPDGWSENFSIYGADFDLTTLAGDYAHVWQAGAGDGNSRVFNIGFNDASLDNGESHFGYGASIDNTDGTISGFICNWAGPGADHTLVSKTQRQFFEFDSTLSIYLGTDHRANIEYAPTVSCDYDGLGTFLFDIDASGVLGDIALEDSTLAFTNDLWTPTDSTMTVPEAIAARGLSVPVIPLGWPAEE
;
A
#
# COMPACT_ATOMS: atom_id res chain seq x y z
N MET A 1 36.69 -21.31 45.04
CA MET A 1 36.31 -22.60 45.68
C MET A 1 34.78 -22.62 45.75
N LYS A 2 34.04 -23.69 45.42
CA LYS A 2 34.37 -25.05 44.91
C LYS A 2 33.65 -25.19 43.55
N LYS A 3 34.27 -25.67 42.47
CA LYS A 3 34.33 -27.09 42.05
C LYS A 3 33.10 -27.96 42.40
N LEU A 4 32.26 -28.24 41.39
CA LEU A 4 32.09 -29.55 40.70
C LEU A 4 30.64 -30.09 40.58
N LEU A 5 30.13 -30.13 39.33
CA LEU A 5 29.28 -31.14 38.62
C LEU A 5 28.71 -30.41 37.38
N LEU A 6 28.83 -30.78 36.11
CA LEU A 6 29.19 -32.01 35.37
C LEU A 6 28.13 -33.13 35.34
N CYS A 7 27.28 -33.10 34.31
CA CYS A 7 26.63 -34.28 33.72
C CYS A 7 26.85 -34.26 32.19
N PHE A 8 27.44 -35.32 31.66
CA PHE A 8 27.51 -35.62 30.23
C PHE A 8 26.34 -36.53 29.84
N LEU A 9 25.81 -36.39 28.63
CA LEU A 9 25.14 -37.49 27.93
C LEU A 9 25.45 -37.40 26.43
N VAL A 10 25.97 -38.51 25.89
CA VAL A 10 26.35 -38.68 24.48
C VAL A 10 25.81 -40.03 24.01
N SER A 11 25.00 -40.03 22.96
CA SER A 11 24.80 -41.15 22.02
C SER A 11 24.22 -40.54 20.75
N TRP A 12 24.95 -40.39 19.64
CA TRP A 12 25.38 -41.44 18.71
C TRP A 12 24.22 -42.31 18.19
N LEU A 13 23.83 -42.03 16.95
CA LEU A 13 23.49 -43.05 15.95
C LEU A 13 23.85 -42.51 14.56
N CYS A 14 24.72 -43.22 13.84
CA CYS A 14 25.00 -42.99 12.43
C CYS A 14 24.61 -44.26 11.65
N VAL A 15 23.92 -44.11 10.53
CA VAL A 15 23.79 -45.13 9.48
C VAL A 15 23.90 -44.40 8.13
N ALA A 16 24.62 -45.01 7.18
CA ALA A 16 24.90 -44.46 5.85
C ALA A 16 24.90 -45.58 4.80
N CYS A 17 24.91 -45.19 3.51
CA CYS A 17 24.93 -46.02 2.28
C CYS A 17 23.58 -46.72 1.97
N SER A 18 23.13 -46.89 0.71
CA SER A 18 23.61 -46.55 -0.65
C SER A 18 22.35 -46.36 -1.56
N SER A 19 22.29 -45.45 -2.53
CA SER A 19 22.92 -45.42 -3.88
C SER A 19 22.36 -46.43 -4.91
N ASP A 20 21.88 -45.86 -6.03
CA ASP A 20 21.63 -46.44 -7.38
C ASP A 20 20.48 -47.48 -7.51
N ASP A 21 19.55 -47.40 -8.48
CA ASP A 21 19.80 -47.40 -9.94
C ASP A 21 18.63 -46.86 -10.82
N THR A 22 18.92 -46.61 -12.10
CA THR A 22 18.08 -45.96 -13.15
C THR A 22 17.00 -46.82 -13.85
N PRO A 23 16.04 -46.22 -14.61
CA PRO A 23 14.85 -46.93 -15.12
C PRO A 23 15.12 -47.76 -16.39
N ASN A 24 14.31 -48.78 -16.63
CA ASN A 24 14.41 -49.64 -17.82
C ASN A 24 13.16 -49.60 -18.71
N ASN A 25 13.38 -49.44 -20.00
CA ASN A 25 12.38 -49.45 -21.07
C ASN A 25 12.73 -50.59 -22.01
N GLU A 26 11.84 -51.56 -22.27
CA GLU A 26 11.98 -52.37 -23.48
C GLU A 26 10.70 -53.07 -23.97
N GLN A 27 10.65 -53.18 -25.29
CA GLN A 27 9.59 -53.67 -26.17
C GLN A 27 9.66 -55.20 -26.37
N PRO A 28 8.54 -55.95 -26.51
CA PRO A 28 8.59 -57.35 -26.93
C PRO A 28 8.51 -57.55 -28.46
N GLN A 29 9.37 -58.40 -29.01
CA GLN A 29 9.22 -58.99 -30.35
C GLN A 29 8.96 -60.50 -30.28
N VAL A 30 8.25 -61.02 -31.28
CA VAL A 30 7.86 -62.43 -31.57
C VAL A 30 8.93 -63.00 -32.54
N PRO A 31 9.36 -64.29 -32.58
CA PRO A 31 8.48 -65.43 -32.95
C PRO A 31 8.85 -66.92 -32.64
N SER A 32 7.89 -67.80 -32.99
CA SER A 32 8.00 -69.20 -33.49
C SER A 32 8.51 -70.36 -32.61
N ASP A 33 7.72 -71.44 -32.55
CA ASP A 33 8.05 -72.71 -33.26
C ASP A 33 6.79 -73.56 -33.62
N ASN A 34 6.97 -74.49 -34.55
CA ASN A 34 6.06 -75.51 -35.12
C ASN A 34 6.00 -76.77 -34.21
N SER A 35 5.31 -77.90 -34.46
CA SER A 35 4.42 -78.45 -35.52
C SER A 35 3.81 -79.77 -35.00
N ASP A 36 2.62 -80.20 -35.47
CA ASP A 36 2.41 -81.55 -36.08
C ASP A 36 0.95 -81.86 -36.53
N ILE A 37 0.84 -82.86 -37.41
CA ILE A 37 -0.23 -83.26 -38.36
C ILE A 37 -0.83 -84.65 -37.92
N PRO A 38 -2.01 -85.23 -38.35
CA PRO A 38 -2.88 -84.99 -39.53
C PRO A 38 -4.43 -84.97 -39.38
N ASP A 39 -5.05 -84.62 -40.52
CA ASP A 39 -6.40 -84.80 -41.12
C ASP A 39 -6.92 -86.28 -41.21
N PRO A 40 -8.13 -86.65 -41.75
CA PRO A 40 -9.41 -85.93 -41.99
C PRO A 40 -10.71 -86.65 -41.51
N THR A 41 -11.85 -85.93 -41.44
CA THR A 41 -13.20 -86.41 -41.89
C THR A 41 -14.14 -85.24 -42.22
N PRO A 42 -15.07 -85.35 -43.22
CA PRO A 42 -15.93 -84.25 -43.69
C PRO A 42 -17.38 -84.25 -43.15
N ASP A 43 -18.11 -83.18 -43.51
CA ASP A 43 -19.55 -82.85 -43.32
C ASP A 43 -20.03 -82.41 -41.92
N PRO A 44 -21.09 -81.57 -41.81
CA PRO A 44 -22.01 -81.10 -42.88
C PRO A 44 -22.07 -79.56 -43.09
N GLU A 45 -22.77 -79.13 -44.16
CA GLU A 45 -23.16 -77.74 -44.41
C GLU A 45 -24.06 -77.17 -43.28
N PRO A 46 -23.86 -75.92 -42.81
CA PRO A 46 -24.79 -75.24 -41.91
C PRO A 46 -26.00 -74.64 -42.64
N ASP A 47 -27.16 -74.63 -41.97
CA ASP A 47 -28.38 -73.90 -42.38
C ASP A 47 -28.12 -72.39 -42.57
N PRO A 48 -28.93 -71.69 -43.39
CA PRO A 48 -28.80 -70.25 -43.59
C PRO A 48 -29.10 -69.45 -42.31
N ASP A 49 -28.29 -68.42 -42.07
CA ASP A 49 -28.40 -67.53 -40.91
C ASP A 49 -29.78 -66.85 -40.80
N PRO A 50 -30.29 -66.64 -39.57
CA PRO A 50 -31.43 -65.76 -39.33
C PRO A 50 -31.13 -64.33 -39.75
N GLU A 51 -32.13 -63.61 -40.28
CA GLU A 51 -32.02 -62.17 -40.51
C GLU A 51 -31.76 -61.44 -39.16
N PRO A 52 -30.84 -60.46 -39.11
CA PRO A 52 -30.52 -59.76 -37.86
C PRO A 52 -31.73 -58.96 -37.37
N GLU A 53 -32.03 -59.06 -36.06
CA GLU A 53 -33.01 -58.18 -35.43
C GLU A 53 -32.52 -56.72 -35.50
N PRO A 54 -33.44 -55.75 -35.63
CA PRO A 54 -33.07 -54.33 -35.74
C PRO A 54 -32.38 -53.85 -34.47
N ASP A 55 -31.29 -53.08 -34.64
CA ASP A 55 -30.61 -52.38 -33.55
C ASP A 55 -31.62 -51.54 -32.74
N PRO A 56 -31.57 -51.58 -31.40
CA PRO A 56 -32.34 -50.65 -30.59
C PRO A 56 -31.87 -49.22 -30.87
N GLU A 57 -32.83 -48.30 -31.02
CA GLU A 57 -32.50 -46.87 -31.18
C GLU A 57 -31.68 -46.39 -29.96
N PRO A 58 -30.67 -45.52 -30.16
CA PRO A 58 -29.89 -44.98 -29.05
C PRO A 58 -30.80 -44.31 -28.02
N ASP A 59 -30.60 -44.61 -26.74
CA ASP A 59 -31.19 -43.81 -25.66
C ASP A 59 -30.79 -42.34 -25.86
N PRO A 60 -31.70 -41.37 -25.62
CA PRO A 60 -31.36 -39.96 -25.71
C PRO A 60 -30.18 -39.64 -24.79
N ASP A 61 -29.19 -38.89 -25.29
CA ASP A 61 -28.15 -38.33 -24.44
C ASP A 61 -28.83 -37.60 -23.25
N PRO A 62 -28.39 -37.84 -22.01
CA PRO A 62 -28.91 -37.09 -20.88
C PRO A 62 -28.68 -35.60 -21.12
N GLU A 63 -29.71 -34.78 -20.92
CA GLU A 63 -29.55 -33.33 -20.98
C GLU A 63 -28.41 -32.92 -20.04
N PRO A 64 -27.54 -31.96 -20.45
CA PRO A 64 -26.47 -31.49 -19.58
C PRO A 64 -27.03 -31.10 -18.21
N ASP A 65 -26.43 -31.62 -17.14
CA ASP A 65 -26.74 -31.17 -15.79
C ASP A 65 -26.57 -29.64 -15.77
N PRO A 66 -27.53 -28.86 -15.23
CA PRO A 66 -27.38 -27.43 -15.14
C PRO A 66 -26.05 -27.09 -14.44
N GLU A 67 -25.27 -26.18 -15.03
CA GLU A 67 -24.08 -25.68 -14.35
C GLU A 67 -24.50 -25.13 -12.97
N PRO A 68 -23.74 -25.40 -11.90
CA PRO A 68 -24.05 -24.85 -10.59
C PRO A 68 -24.18 -23.32 -10.67
N ASP A 69 -25.23 -22.76 -10.06
CA ASP A 69 -25.33 -21.30 -9.92
C ASP A 69 -24.01 -20.77 -9.30
N PRO A 70 -23.37 -19.77 -9.92
CA PRO A 70 -22.11 -19.22 -9.41
C PRO A 70 -22.34 -18.65 -8.01
N ASP A 71 -21.36 -18.89 -7.12
CA ASP A 71 -21.41 -18.45 -5.73
C ASP A 71 -21.73 -16.93 -5.67
N PRO A 72 -22.68 -16.48 -4.83
CA PRO A 72 -23.01 -15.06 -4.72
C PRO A 72 -21.78 -14.17 -4.51
N ASP A 73 -20.75 -14.63 -3.77
CA ASP A 73 -19.53 -13.85 -3.57
C ASP A 73 -18.72 -13.67 -4.87
N THR A 74 -18.70 -14.67 -5.76
CA THR A 74 -18.11 -14.59 -7.10
C THR A 74 -18.83 -13.57 -7.98
N GLN A 75 -20.15 -13.43 -7.84
CA GLN A 75 -20.93 -12.47 -8.62
C GLN A 75 -20.72 -11.02 -8.16
N VAL A 76 -20.42 -10.78 -6.88
CA VAL A 76 -20.14 -9.44 -6.35
C VAL A 76 -18.80 -8.90 -6.88
N ALA A 77 -17.76 -9.74 -6.95
CA ALA A 77 -16.45 -9.36 -7.51
C ALA A 77 -16.51 -8.90 -8.99
N MET A 78 -17.46 -9.44 -9.76
CA MET A 78 -17.74 -9.05 -11.14
C MET A 78 -18.41 -7.68 -11.28
N VAL A 79 -18.87 -7.10 -10.18
CA VAL A 79 -19.55 -5.79 -10.10
C VAL A 79 -18.65 -4.76 -9.42
N PHE A 80 -18.02 -5.13 -8.31
CA PHE A 80 -17.24 -4.26 -7.43
C PHE A 80 -15.88 -4.90 -7.10
N PRO A 81 -14.79 -4.12 -6.94
CA PRO A 81 -13.46 -4.66 -6.62
C PRO A 81 -13.38 -5.17 -5.17
N THR A 82 -13.82 -6.41 -4.94
CA THR A 82 -13.74 -7.06 -3.63
C THR A 82 -12.28 -7.38 -3.28
N GLN A 83 -11.89 -7.10 -2.03
CA GLN A 83 -10.50 -7.11 -1.58
C GLN A 83 -9.61 -6.01 -2.22
N LEU A 84 -10.16 -4.92 -2.73
CA LEU A 84 -9.38 -3.69 -2.92
C LEU A 84 -9.31 -2.90 -1.61
N MET A 85 -8.09 -2.60 -1.16
CA MET A 85 -7.86 -1.65 -0.07
C MET A 85 -6.43 -1.08 -0.13
N THR A 86 -6.19 0.08 0.47
CA THR A 86 -4.86 0.70 0.57
C THR A 86 -4.53 1.00 2.03
N THR A 87 -3.81 0.10 2.69
CA THR A 87 -3.35 0.27 4.08
C THR A 87 -1.84 0.15 4.17
N SER A 88 -1.28 0.51 5.33
CA SER A 88 0.03 -0.01 5.73
C SER A 88 -0.08 -1.53 6.02
N PRO A 89 0.93 -2.35 5.67
CA PRO A 89 0.99 -3.77 6.06
C PRO A 89 1.23 -3.96 7.57
N PHE A 90 1.63 -2.89 8.28
CA PHE A 90 1.86 -2.89 9.72
C PHE A 90 0.67 -2.33 10.53
N SER A 91 -0.26 -1.63 9.87
CA SER A 91 -1.46 -1.06 10.50
C SER A 91 -2.34 -2.19 11.03
N ARG A 92 -2.71 -2.13 12.31
CA ARG A 92 -3.56 -3.13 12.97
C ARG A 92 -4.70 -2.44 13.70
N ARG A 93 -5.92 -2.95 13.51
CA ARG A 93 -7.11 -2.54 14.27
C ARG A 93 -7.40 -3.57 15.35
N GLN A 94 -8.02 -3.13 16.45
CA GLN A 94 -8.60 -4.06 17.41
C GLN A 94 -9.73 -4.82 16.70
N GLU A 95 -9.77 -6.14 16.91
CA GLU A 95 -10.88 -6.97 16.45
C GLU A 95 -12.12 -6.62 17.28
N ASN A 96 -12.84 -5.58 16.87
CA ASN A 96 -14.20 -5.33 17.33
C ASN A 96 -15.07 -6.44 16.76
N GLN A 97 -15.10 -7.55 17.50
CA GLN A 97 -15.93 -8.74 17.29
C GLN A 97 -17.26 -8.34 16.65
N GLY A 98 -17.44 -8.76 15.39
CA GLY A 98 -18.58 -8.37 14.57
C GLY A 98 -19.91 -8.67 15.24
N LEU A 99 -20.97 -7.99 14.75
CA LEU A 99 -22.34 -7.99 15.27
C LEU A 99 -23.03 -9.38 15.20
N ALA A 100 -22.53 -10.37 15.94
CA ALA A 100 -22.99 -11.75 15.92
C ALA A 100 -23.09 -12.37 17.34
N SER A 101 -24.27 -12.22 17.94
CA SER A 101 -24.81 -13.15 18.96
C SER A 101 -23.95 -13.48 20.20
N GLY A 102 -23.75 -12.50 21.08
CA GLY A 102 -24.00 -12.73 22.51
C GLY A 102 -23.09 -13.68 23.30
N SER A 103 -21.78 -13.69 23.03
CA SER A 103 -20.78 -14.32 23.93
C SER A 103 -19.55 -13.42 24.11
N LEU A 104 -19.49 -12.70 25.24
CA LEU A 104 -18.33 -11.91 25.61
C LEU A 104 -17.18 -12.82 26.10
N THR A 105 -16.30 -13.22 25.20
CA THR A 105 -14.92 -13.55 25.52
C THR A 105 -14.04 -12.39 25.10
N GLU A 106 -13.47 -11.70 26.08
CA GLU A 106 -12.60 -10.53 25.91
C GLU A 106 -11.23 -10.96 25.38
N THR A 107 -11.15 -11.21 24.06
CA THR A 107 -9.89 -11.42 23.34
C THR A 107 -9.42 -10.10 22.75
N THR A 108 -8.30 -9.58 23.26
CA THR A 108 -7.63 -8.36 22.74
C THR A 108 -6.85 -8.66 21.46
N ALA A 109 -7.43 -9.42 20.54
CA ALA A 109 -6.81 -9.74 19.26
C ALA A 109 -6.78 -8.47 18.38
N THR A 110 -5.71 -8.32 17.62
CA THR A 110 -5.59 -7.26 16.61
C THR A 110 -5.38 -7.90 15.26
N VAL A 111 -6.14 -7.45 14.28
CA VAL A 111 -6.07 -7.90 12.89
C VAL A 111 -5.43 -6.80 12.03
N PRO A 112 -4.67 -7.13 10.98
CA PRO A 112 -4.23 -6.14 10.00
C PRO A 112 -5.41 -5.32 9.49
N SER A 113 -5.22 -3.99 9.42
CA SER A 113 -6.28 -3.05 9.04
C SER A 113 -6.84 -3.34 7.64
N TYR A 114 -6.00 -3.91 6.77
CA TYR A 114 -6.38 -4.41 5.45
C TYR A 114 -7.61 -5.32 5.51
N PHE A 115 -7.49 -6.47 6.20
CA PHE A 115 -8.55 -7.47 6.28
C PHE A 115 -9.82 -6.91 6.93
N SER A 116 -9.65 -6.12 8.01
CA SER A 116 -10.78 -5.46 8.70
C SER A 116 -11.52 -4.47 7.81
N ALA A 117 -10.82 -3.72 6.95
CA ALA A 117 -11.45 -2.79 6.01
C ALA A 117 -12.14 -3.54 4.86
N THR A 118 -11.51 -4.57 4.30
CA THR A 118 -12.12 -5.38 3.22
C THR A 118 -13.36 -6.14 3.70
N GLU A 119 -13.35 -6.66 4.93
CA GLU A 119 -14.52 -7.32 5.55
C GLU A 119 -15.67 -6.33 5.79
N LEU A 120 -15.37 -5.10 6.22
CA LEU A 120 -16.38 -4.05 6.41
C LEU A 120 -17.01 -3.61 5.07
N ILE A 121 -16.22 -3.50 4.01
CA ILE A 121 -16.72 -3.19 2.66
C ILE A 121 -17.63 -4.31 2.15
N ASP A 122 -17.24 -5.58 2.33
CA ASP A 122 -18.07 -6.75 1.98
C ASP A 122 -19.39 -6.80 2.77
N ALA A 123 -19.36 -6.52 4.08
CA ALA A 123 -20.55 -6.44 4.92
C ALA A 123 -21.51 -5.30 4.49
N ILE A 124 -20.99 -4.20 3.92
CA ILE A 124 -21.83 -3.16 3.30
C ILE A 124 -22.39 -3.63 1.96
N LEU A 125 -21.58 -4.23 1.07
CA LEU A 125 -22.04 -4.77 -0.21
C LEU A 125 -23.21 -5.77 -0.04
N LYS A 126 -23.12 -6.62 1.00
CA LYS A 126 -24.15 -7.60 1.37
C LYS A 126 -25.38 -7.01 2.07
N GLY A 127 -25.31 -5.73 2.48
CA GLY A 127 -26.38 -5.03 3.20
C GLY A 127 -26.50 -5.42 4.69
N ASP A 128 -25.54 -6.17 5.23
CA ASP A 128 -25.47 -6.53 6.65
C ASP A 128 -25.10 -5.33 7.52
N THR A 129 -24.43 -4.32 6.95
CA THR A 129 -24.06 -3.06 7.60
C THR A 129 -24.58 -1.86 6.82
N SER A 130 -25.22 -0.91 7.53
CA SER A 130 -25.72 0.33 6.91
C SER A 130 -24.64 1.39 6.81
N ILE A 131 -24.63 2.15 5.70
CA ILE A 131 -23.81 3.34 5.55
C ILE A 131 -24.17 4.44 6.56
N SER A 132 -25.44 4.50 7.00
CA SER A 132 -25.90 5.44 8.04
C SER A 132 -25.19 5.27 9.39
N ASP A 133 -24.73 4.06 9.67
CA ASP A 133 -24.19 3.66 10.98
C ASP A 133 -22.66 3.68 10.99
N THR A 134 -22.04 3.83 9.81
CA THR A 134 -20.59 3.67 9.61
C THR A 134 -19.93 4.81 8.83
N PHE A 135 -20.70 5.68 8.17
CA PHE A 135 -20.16 6.84 7.47
C PHE A 135 -19.64 7.89 8.47
N ASP A 136 -18.32 8.13 8.42
CA ASP A 136 -17.66 9.23 9.11
C ASP A 136 -17.02 10.16 8.09
N VAL A 137 -17.62 11.35 7.94
CA VAL A 137 -17.11 12.38 7.02
C VAL A 137 -15.70 12.84 7.37
N ASN A 138 -15.28 12.74 8.65
CA ASN A 138 -13.93 13.11 9.07
C ASN A 138 -12.87 12.22 8.43
N ALA A 139 -13.22 11.00 8.00
CA ALA A 139 -12.30 10.07 7.31
C ALA A 139 -11.72 10.67 6.02
N PHE A 140 -12.45 11.57 5.35
CA PHE A 140 -11.98 12.29 4.17
C PHE A 140 -10.95 13.40 4.47
N TYR A 141 -10.86 13.86 5.72
CA TYR A 141 -9.98 14.95 6.14
C TYR A 141 -8.77 14.49 6.98
N VAL A 142 -8.68 13.20 7.30
CA VAL A 142 -7.45 12.61 7.86
C VAL A 142 -6.34 12.73 6.81
N THR A 143 -5.17 13.22 7.18
CA THR A 143 -4.01 13.35 6.28
C THR A 143 -2.82 12.57 6.82
N GLY A 144 -1.97 12.07 5.91
CA GLY A 144 -0.72 11.41 6.31
C GLY A 144 0.21 12.38 7.03
N HIS A 145 0.92 11.88 8.04
CA HIS A 145 1.77 12.68 8.92
C HIS A 145 3.13 12.00 9.16
N ASN A 146 4.08 12.72 9.76
CA ASN A 146 5.33 12.11 10.23
C ASN A 146 5.12 11.48 11.60
N ALA A 147 5.57 10.24 11.78
CA ALA A 147 5.62 9.58 13.08
C ALA A 147 6.47 10.40 14.07
N SER A 148 6.20 10.26 15.37
CA SER A 148 6.86 11.05 16.43
C SER A 148 8.38 10.88 16.50
N CYS A 149 8.92 9.82 15.90
CA CYS A 149 10.34 9.52 15.78
C CYS A 149 10.99 9.99 14.47
N PHE A 150 10.22 10.45 13.48
CA PHE A 150 10.69 10.73 12.12
C PHE A 150 10.71 12.24 11.84
N GLY A 151 11.83 12.73 11.32
CA GLY A 151 12.01 14.10 10.90
C GLY A 151 11.62 15.13 11.97
N PRO A 152 12.11 15.05 13.22
CA PRO A 152 11.80 16.04 14.24
C PRO A 152 12.37 17.43 13.89
N VAL A 153 11.90 18.46 14.60
CA VAL A 153 12.57 19.77 14.60
C VAL A 153 13.87 19.64 15.38
N VAL A 154 15.00 19.96 14.76
CA VAL A 154 16.34 19.82 15.37
C VAL A 154 16.90 21.19 15.73
N MET A 155 17.04 21.47 17.02
CA MET A 155 17.77 22.66 17.48
C MET A 155 19.26 22.52 17.15
N TYR A 156 19.95 23.64 16.89
CA TYR A 156 21.41 23.63 16.69
C TYR A 156 22.09 24.93 17.11
N SER A 157 23.40 24.85 17.33
CA SER A 157 24.28 25.98 17.61
C SER A 157 25.70 25.75 17.11
N GLY A 158 26.40 26.81 16.71
CA GLY A 158 27.77 26.75 16.20
C GLY A 158 27.96 25.95 14.89
N HIS A 159 26.96 25.93 14.01
CA HIS A 159 26.95 25.16 12.76
C HIS A 159 28.22 25.40 11.91
N PRO A 160 28.94 24.34 11.46
CA PRO A 160 30.23 24.51 10.79
C PRO A 160 30.10 25.19 9.42
N ASP A 161 29.00 24.90 8.71
CA ASP A 161 28.72 25.44 7.38
C ASP A 161 28.06 26.85 7.41
N ALA A 162 27.98 27.48 8.59
CA ALA A 162 27.40 28.81 8.72
C ALA A 162 28.32 29.92 8.19
N SER A 163 27.88 30.58 7.12
CA SER A 163 28.56 31.74 6.53
C SER A 163 28.54 33.01 7.40
N SER A 164 27.77 33.04 8.50
CA SER A 164 27.65 34.18 9.40
C SER A 164 27.23 33.79 10.82
N PRO A 165 27.53 34.60 11.86
CA PRO A 165 27.08 34.33 13.22
C PRO A 165 25.56 34.27 13.40
N SER A 166 24.78 34.93 12.54
CA SER A 166 23.31 34.91 12.59
C SER A 166 22.68 33.64 12.01
N SER A 167 23.44 32.84 11.27
CA SER A 167 23.04 31.51 10.79
C SER A 167 23.79 30.37 11.51
N ALA A 168 24.57 30.68 12.55
CA ALA A 168 25.31 29.66 13.29
C ALA A 168 24.44 28.87 14.28
N SER A 169 23.28 29.40 14.69
CA SER A 169 22.38 28.76 15.65
C SER A 169 20.92 28.98 15.24
N GLY A 170 20.06 27.99 15.50
CA GLY A 170 18.65 28.04 15.12
C GLY A 170 17.94 26.71 15.34
N SER A 171 16.92 26.47 14.51
CA SER A 171 16.17 25.21 14.42
C SER A 171 16.10 24.78 12.96
N LEU A 172 16.29 23.50 12.68
CA LEU A 172 16.05 22.88 11.39
C LEU A 172 14.60 22.36 11.39
N PRO A 173 13.81 22.61 10.33
CA PRO A 173 12.40 22.24 10.28
C PRO A 173 12.18 20.72 10.24
N SER A 174 10.97 20.31 10.61
CA SER A 174 10.54 18.91 10.57
C SER A 174 10.51 18.36 9.13
N GLY A 175 10.76 17.05 8.99
CA GLY A 175 10.70 16.31 7.73
C GLY A 175 11.87 16.55 6.78
N ASP A 176 12.40 17.77 6.70
CA ASP A 176 13.40 18.19 5.71
C ASP A 176 14.72 17.45 5.80
N LEU A 177 15.14 17.05 7.00
CA LEU A 177 16.31 16.19 7.23
C LEU A 177 15.95 14.70 7.20
N GLY A 178 14.69 14.38 7.49
CA GLY A 178 14.23 13.02 7.74
C GLY A 178 15.06 12.25 8.77
N LEU A 179 15.61 12.91 9.81
CA LEU A 179 16.34 12.24 10.91
C LEU A 179 15.43 11.26 11.68
N TRP A 180 15.92 10.08 12.05
CA TRP A 180 15.14 9.07 12.77
C TRP A 180 15.64 8.87 14.20
N LEU A 181 14.72 8.76 15.15
CA LEU A 181 14.96 8.01 16.39
C LEU A 181 14.78 6.52 16.08
N ALA A 182 15.43 5.63 16.85
CA ALA A 182 15.36 4.19 16.56
C ALA A 182 13.96 3.57 16.77
N SER A 183 13.14 4.16 17.63
CA SER A 183 11.75 3.74 17.87
C SER A 183 10.84 4.93 18.13
N ASP A 184 9.55 4.74 17.92
CA ASP A 184 8.51 5.68 18.30
C ASP A 184 8.18 5.62 19.82
N SER A 185 7.20 6.42 20.24
CA SER A 185 6.60 6.42 21.57
C SER A 185 5.91 5.12 22.01
N SER A 186 5.41 4.28 21.09
CA SER A 186 4.84 2.96 21.39
C SER A 186 5.92 1.89 21.56
N GLY A 187 7.10 2.09 20.96
CA GLY A 187 8.22 1.17 20.94
C GLY A 187 8.43 0.49 19.59
N ASP A 188 7.55 0.72 18.61
CA ASP A 188 7.72 0.27 17.24
C ASP A 188 8.97 0.91 16.60
N ALA A 189 9.64 0.15 15.74
CA ALA A 189 10.70 0.62 14.87
C ALA A 189 10.21 1.86 14.12
N CYS A 190 11.00 2.94 14.10
CA CYS A 190 10.52 4.19 13.53
C CYS A 190 10.10 4.07 12.06
N ALA A 191 10.75 3.18 11.30
CA ALA A 191 10.34 2.88 9.94
C ALA A 191 8.90 2.32 9.81
N VAL A 192 8.50 1.46 10.74
CA VAL A 192 7.15 0.88 10.81
C VAL A 192 6.14 1.95 11.22
N ALA A 193 6.47 2.74 12.25
CA ALA A 193 5.63 3.85 12.68
C ALA A 193 5.44 4.90 11.58
N GLN A 194 6.50 5.24 10.82
CA GLN A 194 6.44 6.18 9.70
C GLN A 194 5.59 5.63 8.55
N THR A 195 5.68 4.33 8.23
CA THR A 195 4.82 3.71 7.20
C THR A 195 3.35 3.79 7.60
N ASN A 196 3.01 3.55 8.88
CA ASN A 196 1.66 3.75 9.40
C ASN A 196 1.21 5.22 9.29
N ALA A 197 2.03 6.17 9.75
CA ALA A 197 1.69 7.59 9.77
C ALA A 197 1.53 8.21 8.38
N LEU A 198 2.36 7.82 7.40
CA LEU A 198 2.24 8.28 6.02
C LEU A 198 0.99 7.73 5.31
N LEU A 199 0.56 6.52 5.68
CA LEU A 199 -0.57 5.85 5.03
C LEU A 199 -1.92 6.04 5.73
N GLU A 200 -1.95 6.62 6.94
CA GLU A 200 -3.18 6.85 7.71
C GLU A 200 -4.26 7.61 6.90
N GLY A 201 -3.87 8.69 6.21
CA GLY A 201 -4.79 9.48 5.40
C GLY A 201 -5.40 8.71 4.24
N VAL A 202 -4.57 8.03 3.43
CA VAL A 202 -5.06 7.24 2.29
C VAL A 202 -5.85 6.02 2.75
N GLU A 203 -5.47 5.35 3.85
CA GLU A 203 -6.25 4.28 4.47
C GLU A 203 -7.65 4.78 4.86
N SER A 204 -7.75 5.93 5.54
CA SER A 204 -9.01 6.50 5.99
C SER A 204 -9.91 6.91 4.80
N GLN A 205 -9.36 7.68 3.86
CA GLN A 205 -10.06 8.21 2.69
C GLN A 205 -10.57 7.09 1.78
N THR A 206 -9.75 6.08 1.51
CA THR A 206 -10.11 4.97 0.59
C THR A 206 -11.08 4.00 1.24
N THR A 207 -10.95 3.72 2.54
CA THR A 207 -11.95 2.94 3.29
C THR A 207 -13.32 3.61 3.13
N MET A 208 -13.42 4.90 3.43
CA MET A 208 -14.69 5.62 3.37
C MET A 208 -15.23 5.75 1.94
N SER A 209 -14.36 5.99 0.96
CA SER A 209 -14.74 6.03 -0.46
C SER A 209 -15.37 4.70 -0.91
N LEU A 210 -14.69 3.57 -0.67
CA LEU A 210 -15.15 2.25 -1.08
C LEU A 210 -16.42 1.83 -0.35
N MET A 211 -16.53 2.11 0.96
CA MET A 211 -17.78 1.89 1.72
C MET A 211 -18.96 2.70 1.14
N THR A 212 -18.73 3.97 0.76
CA THR A 212 -19.79 4.81 0.18
C THR A 212 -20.23 4.27 -1.19
N LEU A 213 -19.28 3.90 -2.05
CA LEU A 213 -19.56 3.33 -3.37
C LEU A 213 -20.23 1.94 -3.27
N ALA A 214 -19.78 1.09 -2.35
CA ALA A 214 -20.39 -0.20 -2.04
C ALA A 214 -21.85 -0.06 -1.60
N SER A 215 -22.15 0.97 -0.79
CA SER A 215 -23.52 1.20 -0.33
C SER A 215 -24.51 1.55 -1.45
N MET A 216 -24.04 1.99 -2.63
CA MET A 216 -24.89 2.17 -3.82
C MET A 216 -25.40 0.83 -4.37
N VAL A 217 -24.54 -0.19 -4.40
CA VAL A 217 -24.88 -1.57 -4.81
C VAL A 217 -25.85 -2.19 -3.81
N ALA A 218 -25.58 -1.99 -2.52
CA ALA A 218 -26.45 -2.45 -1.44
C ALA A 218 -27.83 -1.79 -1.47
N ALA A 219 -27.89 -0.46 -1.68
CA ALA A 219 -29.13 0.30 -1.76
C ALA A 219 -30.01 -0.14 -2.95
N ALA A 220 -29.42 -0.30 -4.14
CA ALA A 220 -30.12 -0.84 -5.31
C ALA A 220 -30.71 -2.23 -5.02
N THR A 221 -29.90 -3.12 -4.45
CA THR A 221 -30.30 -4.51 -4.13
C THR A 221 -31.41 -4.55 -3.06
N ALA A 222 -31.32 -3.72 -2.03
CA ALA A 222 -32.30 -3.65 -0.94
C ALA A 222 -33.68 -3.10 -1.37
N ASP A 223 -33.71 -2.19 -2.34
CA ASP A 223 -34.95 -1.72 -2.99
C ASP A 223 -35.58 -2.79 -3.92
N GLY A 224 -34.84 -3.86 -4.22
CA GLY A 224 -35.22 -4.87 -5.22
C GLY A 224 -35.04 -4.38 -6.66
N SER A 225 -34.30 -3.30 -6.85
CA SER A 225 -33.87 -2.81 -8.15
C SER A 225 -32.73 -3.69 -8.67
N SER A 226 -32.79 -4.08 -9.95
CA SER A 226 -31.66 -4.74 -10.61
C SER A 226 -30.54 -3.72 -10.88
N LEU A 227 -29.29 -4.17 -10.79
CA LEU A 227 -28.15 -3.44 -11.33
C LEU A 227 -28.38 -3.10 -12.83
N PRO A 228 -27.79 -2.00 -13.35
CA PRO A 228 -28.00 -1.58 -14.72
C PRO A 228 -27.55 -2.64 -15.74
N GLU A 229 -28.31 -2.80 -16.82
CA GLU A 229 -27.89 -3.59 -17.99
C GLU A 229 -26.82 -2.83 -18.80
N VAL A 230 -25.98 -3.57 -19.54
CA VAL A 230 -24.95 -3.04 -20.46
C VAL A 230 -25.49 -1.91 -21.34
N GLY A 231 -24.84 -0.74 -21.24
CA GLY A 231 -25.21 0.50 -21.94
C GLY A 231 -26.25 1.35 -21.20
N SER A 232 -26.52 1.07 -19.92
CA SER A 232 -27.51 1.79 -19.09
C SER A 232 -26.89 2.31 -17.79
N THR A 233 -27.52 3.36 -17.25
CA THR A 233 -27.19 3.97 -15.96
C THR A 233 -28.37 3.80 -14.99
N LEU A 234 -28.08 3.39 -13.76
CA LEU A 234 -28.98 3.36 -12.62
C LEU A 234 -28.67 4.54 -11.70
N ASP A 235 -29.67 5.38 -11.44
CA ASP A 235 -29.62 6.49 -10.47
C ASP A 235 -30.15 5.99 -9.12
N VAL A 236 -29.30 6.02 -8.09
CA VAL A 236 -29.64 5.67 -6.69
C VAL A 236 -29.59 6.87 -5.75
N THR A 237 -29.51 8.10 -6.28
CA THR A 237 -29.40 9.34 -5.49
C THR A 237 -30.52 9.49 -4.46
N GLY A 238 -31.74 9.07 -4.80
CA GLY A 238 -32.87 9.03 -3.85
C GLY A 238 -32.63 8.08 -2.69
N LEU A 239 -32.24 6.83 -2.99
CA LEU A 239 -31.99 5.77 -1.99
C LEU A 239 -30.84 6.14 -1.05
N MET A 240 -29.78 6.75 -1.59
CA MET A 240 -28.62 7.23 -0.82
C MET A 240 -28.99 8.36 0.15
N ASN A 241 -29.88 9.28 -0.24
CA ASN A 241 -30.40 10.30 0.66
C ASN A 241 -31.40 9.71 1.69
N ASP A 242 -32.21 8.72 1.31
CA ASP A 242 -33.14 8.02 2.21
C ASP A 242 -32.42 7.21 3.30
N ALA A 243 -31.15 6.84 3.12
CA ALA A 243 -30.30 6.27 4.16
C ALA A 243 -30.05 7.24 5.34
N GLY A 244 -30.22 8.55 5.16
CA GLY A 244 -30.25 9.52 6.26
C GLY A 244 -28.89 9.82 6.91
N VAL A 245 -27.80 9.78 6.14
CA VAL A 245 -26.46 10.20 6.60
C VAL A 245 -26.53 11.65 7.11
N THR A 246 -26.02 11.89 8.33
CA THR A 246 -26.16 13.19 9.00
C THR A 246 -25.28 14.26 8.35
N ASP A 247 -25.84 15.47 8.18
CA ASP A 247 -25.19 16.65 7.58
C ASP A 247 -24.64 16.45 6.16
N VAL A 248 -25.03 15.36 5.49
CA VAL A 248 -24.67 15.02 4.11
C VAL A 248 -25.90 15.10 3.20
N THR A 249 -25.70 15.53 1.95
CA THR A 249 -26.71 15.43 0.89
C THR A 249 -26.04 15.00 -0.41
N PHE A 250 -26.55 13.94 -1.02
CA PHE A 250 -26.09 13.44 -2.32
C PHE A 250 -26.80 14.21 -3.44
N SER A 251 -26.04 14.88 -4.31
CA SER A 251 -26.55 15.51 -5.54
C SER A 251 -26.53 14.56 -6.73
N ASN A 252 -25.61 13.59 -6.74
CA ASN A 252 -25.56 12.48 -7.69
C ASN A 252 -25.07 11.22 -6.97
N ALA A 253 -25.69 10.08 -7.30
CA ALA A 253 -25.16 8.75 -7.02
C ALA A 253 -25.62 7.80 -8.14
N SER A 254 -24.73 7.47 -9.08
CA SER A 254 -25.04 6.68 -10.27
C SER A 254 -24.11 5.47 -10.46
N ILE A 255 -24.69 4.34 -10.88
CA ILE A 255 -23.97 3.16 -11.36
C ILE A 255 -24.24 3.04 -12.86
N GLU A 256 -23.23 2.88 -13.69
CA GLU A 256 -23.37 2.56 -15.12
C GLU A 256 -22.62 1.27 -15.44
N GLN A 257 -23.26 0.39 -16.22
CA GLN A 257 -22.59 -0.78 -16.81
C GLN A 257 -22.32 -0.49 -18.29
N THR A 258 -21.07 -0.59 -18.71
CA THR A 258 -20.68 -0.54 -20.13
C THR A 258 -20.49 -1.96 -20.67
N ALA A 259 -19.90 -2.12 -21.87
CA ALA A 259 -19.59 -3.45 -22.42
C ALA A 259 -18.45 -4.19 -21.68
N THR A 260 -17.60 -3.49 -20.93
CA THR A 260 -16.36 -4.05 -20.34
C THR A 260 -16.04 -3.55 -18.93
N GLN A 261 -16.71 -2.50 -18.46
CA GLN A 261 -16.40 -1.83 -17.19
C GLN A 261 -17.67 -1.33 -16.49
N TRP A 262 -17.62 -1.30 -15.17
CA TRP A 262 -18.57 -0.62 -14.30
C TRP A 262 -18.05 0.77 -13.95
N LEU A 263 -18.95 1.73 -13.91
CA LEU A 263 -18.69 3.12 -13.57
C LEU A 263 -19.56 3.50 -12.37
N TYR A 264 -18.94 4.08 -11.34
CA TYR A 264 -19.61 4.58 -10.15
C TYR A 264 -19.27 6.05 -10.00
N GLN A 265 -20.28 6.88 -9.76
CA GLN A 265 -20.08 8.31 -9.52
C GLN A 265 -20.92 8.76 -8.33
N ILE A 266 -20.30 9.50 -7.42
CA ILE A 266 -20.94 10.18 -6.31
C ILE A 266 -20.53 11.65 -6.34
N GLU A 267 -21.53 12.53 -6.27
CA GLU A 267 -21.36 13.89 -5.81
C GLU A 267 -22.14 14.03 -4.50
N LEU A 268 -21.46 14.35 -3.41
CA LEU A 268 -22.08 14.67 -2.14
C LEU A 268 -21.60 16.01 -1.61
N SER A 269 -22.40 16.57 -0.72
CA SER A 269 -22.16 17.85 -0.08
C SER A 269 -22.24 17.67 1.42
N TYR A 270 -21.25 18.20 2.14
CA TYR A 270 -21.17 18.17 3.60
C TYR A 270 -21.41 19.56 4.18
N GLN A 271 -22.34 19.68 5.13
CA GLN A 271 -22.71 20.95 5.75
C GLN A 271 -21.89 21.21 7.03
N VAL A 272 -21.13 22.31 7.04
CA VAL A 272 -20.42 22.82 8.22
C VAL A 272 -20.98 24.20 8.59
N GLY A 273 -21.92 24.21 9.53
CA GLY A 273 -22.58 25.44 9.98
C GLY A 273 -23.50 26.03 8.91
N SER A 274 -23.09 27.15 8.30
CA SER A 274 -23.79 27.80 7.18
C SER A 274 -23.29 27.36 5.80
N ASP A 275 -22.11 26.77 5.77
CA ASP A 275 -21.31 26.60 4.56
C ASP A 275 -21.30 25.11 4.16
N VAL A 276 -21.03 24.84 2.89
CA VAL A 276 -21.22 23.53 2.27
C VAL A 276 -19.99 23.22 1.42
N TYR A 277 -19.43 22.03 1.60
CA TYR A 277 -18.18 21.57 1.00
C TYR A 277 -18.46 20.34 0.14
N ALA A 278 -17.99 20.32 -1.11
CA ALA A 278 -18.21 19.19 -2.00
C ALA A 278 -17.21 18.05 -1.73
N ILE A 279 -17.70 16.82 -1.83
CA ILE A 279 -16.90 15.62 -1.96
C ILE A 279 -17.37 14.87 -3.21
N THR A 280 -16.44 14.58 -4.12
CA THR A 280 -16.71 13.75 -5.31
C THR A 280 -15.98 12.44 -5.17
N LEU A 281 -16.61 11.34 -5.60
CA LEU A 281 -16.01 10.02 -5.73
C LEU A 281 -16.33 9.47 -7.12
N ASP A 282 -15.32 9.08 -7.90
CA ASP A 282 -15.50 8.33 -9.14
C ASP A 282 -14.75 7.00 -9.02
N MET A 283 -15.36 5.89 -9.43
CA MET A 283 -14.65 4.62 -9.57
C MET A 283 -14.97 3.95 -10.91
N THR A 284 -13.93 3.42 -11.54
CA THR A 284 -14.04 2.50 -12.68
C THR A 284 -13.52 1.15 -12.25
N HIS A 285 -14.31 0.09 -12.47
CA HIS A 285 -13.95 -1.30 -12.21
C HIS A 285 -14.04 -2.09 -13.51
N VAL A 286 -12.94 -2.77 -13.87
CA VAL A 286 -12.79 -3.56 -15.10
C VAL A 286 -12.57 -5.02 -14.69
N PRO A 287 -13.64 -5.80 -14.50
CA PRO A 287 -13.53 -7.23 -14.20
C PRO A 287 -13.07 -8.00 -15.45
N SER A 288 -12.31 -9.07 -15.26
CA SER A 288 -12.05 -10.05 -16.31
C SER A 288 -13.19 -11.09 -16.41
N SER A 289 -12.94 -12.26 -16.98
CA SER A 289 -13.83 -13.42 -16.85
C SER A 289 -13.64 -14.21 -15.54
N ASP A 290 -12.56 -13.93 -14.81
CA ASP A 290 -12.23 -14.47 -13.50
C ASP A 290 -12.44 -13.38 -12.44
N SER A 291 -13.15 -13.71 -11.37
CA SER A 291 -13.45 -12.79 -10.25
C SER A 291 -12.21 -12.34 -9.48
N GLU A 292 -11.12 -13.11 -9.53
CA GLU A 292 -9.86 -12.79 -8.86
C GLU A 292 -8.90 -12.02 -9.77
N GLN A 293 -9.34 -11.62 -10.97
CA GLN A 293 -8.59 -10.81 -11.93
C GLN A 293 -9.40 -9.59 -12.35
N TYR A 294 -8.96 -8.40 -11.92
CA TYR A 294 -9.59 -7.13 -12.27
C TYR A 294 -8.59 -5.97 -12.23
N GLU A 295 -8.91 -4.88 -12.91
CA GLU A 295 -8.17 -3.62 -12.85
C GLU A 295 -9.12 -2.42 -12.74
N GLY A 296 -8.60 -1.25 -12.39
CA GLY A 296 -9.42 -0.06 -12.36
C GLY A 296 -8.78 1.15 -11.71
N TYR A 297 -9.61 2.15 -11.43
CA TYR A 297 -9.21 3.30 -10.64
C TYR A 297 -10.34 3.83 -9.76
N LEU A 298 -9.97 4.33 -8.59
CA LEU A 298 -10.77 5.16 -7.70
C LEU A 298 -10.20 6.58 -7.74
N ARG A 299 -11.06 7.60 -7.70
CA ARG A 299 -10.70 9.01 -7.58
C ARG A 299 -11.59 9.70 -6.58
N TYR A 300 -11.07 10.71 -5.91
CA TYR A 300 -11.85 11.58 -5.07
C TYR A 300 -11.30 13.01 -5.04
N THR A 301 -12.20 13.96 -4.82
CA THR A 301 -11.86 15.33 -4.40
C THR A 301 -12.63 15.67 -3.14
N VAL A 302 -11.98 16.35 -2.19
CA VAL A 302 -12.56 16.76 -0.91
C VAL A 302 -12.27 18.25 -0.73
N GLU A 303 -13.31 19.07 -0.68
CA GLU A 303 -13.18 20.51 -0.41
C GLU A 303 -13.04 20.78 1.09
N GLY A 304 -12.11 21.66 1.48
CA GLY A 304 -11.89 22.09 2.86
C GLY A 304 -11.39 23.54 2.92
N GLU A 305 -11.12 24.05 4.12
CA GLU A 305 -10.63 25.43 4.31
C GLU A 305 -9.61 25.52 5.46
N VAL A 306 -8.52 26.27 5.23
CA VAL A 306 -7.52 26.60 6.26
C VAL A 306 -8.19 27.27 7.48
N GLY A 307 -7.99 26.72 8.67
CA GLY A 307 -8.52 27.24 9.93
C GLY A 307 -9.96 26.83 10.26
N VAL A 308 -10.63 25.98 9.46
CA VAL A 308 -11.98 25.49 9.76
C VAL A 308 -11.94 24.08 10.37
N SER A 309 -12.11 24.02 11.69
CA SER A 309 -12.05 22.79 12.48
C SER A 309 -12.94 21.66 11.91
N GLY A 310 -12.36 20.49 11.71
CA GLY A 310 -13.02 19.29 11.19
C GLY A 310 -12.91 19.11 9.67
N ILE A 311 -12.56 20.17 8.93
CA ILE A 311 -12.39 20.15 7.47
C ILE A 311 -11.11 20.86 7.02
N GLU A 312 -10.12 20.97 7.92
CA GLU A 312 -8.93 21.78 7.71
C GLU A 312 -7.88 21.02 6.90
N PHE A 313 -7.59 21.52 5.69
CA PHE A 313 -6.36 21.19 4.97
C PHE A 313 -5.36 22.33 5.20
N PRO A 314 -4.33 22.14 6.05
CA PRO A 314 -3.37 23.20 6.35
C PRO A 314 -2.48 23.49 5.13
N GLY A 315 -2.14 24.76 4.91
CA GLY A 315 -1.26 25.15 3.82
C GLY A 315 -1.10 26.66 3.70
N MET A 316 0.11 27.12 3.41
CA MET A 316 0.44 28.55 3.25
C MET A 316 1.09 28.88 1.90
N ASN A 317 1.21 27.91 0.99
CA ASN A 317 1.92 28.11 -0.27
C ASN A 317 1.06 28.82 -1.33
N CYS A 318 -0.27 28.81 -1.18
CA CYS A 318 -1.18 29.58 -2.01
C CYS A 318 -1.94 30.69 -1.26
N SER A 319 -2.46 31.68 -2.01
CA SER A 319 -3.07 32.90 -1.43
C SER A 319 -4.53 32.78 -0.98
N GLN A 320 -5.20 31.67 -1.30
CA GLN A 320 -6.59 31.39 -0.94
C GLN A 320 -6.64 30.65 0.40
N ASN A 321 -7.78 30.62 1.10
CA ASN A 321 -7.99 29.72 2.24
C ASN A 321 -8.63 28.39 1.81
N GLU A 322 -9.47 28.44 0.78
CA GLU A 322 -10.10 27.28 0.14
C GLU A 322 -9.04 26.29 -0.36
N ARG A 323 -9.28 25.00 -0.13
CA ARG A 323 -8.41 23.89 -0.54
C ARG A 323 -9.26 22.78 -1.11
N THR A 324 -8.71 22.05 -2.07
CA THR A 324 -9.23 20.74 -2.48
C THR A 324 -8.13 19.72 -2.30
N LEU A 325 -8.32 18.77 -1.38
CA LEU A 325 -7.53 17.54 -1.41
C LEU A 325 -8.00 16.69 -2.60
N ALA A 326 -7.07 16.29 -3.45
CA ALA A 326 -7.32 15.29 -4.49
C ALA A 326 -6.60 13.99 -4.15
N GLY A 327 -7.23 12.87 -4.48
CA GLY A 327 -6.60 11.56 -4.42
C GLY A 327 -7.09 10.63 -5.52
N SER A 328 -6.24 9.70 -5.92
CA SER A 328 -6.56 8.66 -6.88
C SER A 328 -5.82 7.38 -6.55
N ILE A 329 -6.45 6.22 -6.77
CA ILE A 329 -5.81 4.92 -6.71
C ILE A 329 -6.05 4.19 -8.02
N ALA A 330 -4.99 3.88 -8.75
CA ALA A 330 -5.03 2.87 -9.81
C ALA A 330 -4.65 1.52 -9.21
N TYR A 331 -5.35 0.45 -9.59
CA TYR A 331 -5.18 -0.88 -9.01
C TYR A 331 -5.30 -1.99 -10.05
N GLN A 332 -4.58 -3.09 -9.81
CA GLN A 332 -4.66 -4.32 -10.58
C GLN A 332 -4.54 -5.52 -9.63
N ARG A 333 -5.42 -6.50 -9.81
CA ARG A 333 -5.39 -7.79 -9.11
C ARG A 333 -5.15 -8.92 -10.11
N ASP A 334 -4.28 -9.87 -9.74
CA ASP A 334 -4.14 -11.15 -10.43
C ASP A 334 -4.04 -12.30 -9.40
N GLY A 335 -5.16 -12.96 -9.15
CA GLY A 335 -5.27 -14.03 -8.15
C GLY A 335 -5.08 -13.50 -6.73
N ASP A 336 -4.03 -13.97 -6.07
CA ASP A 336 -3.58 -13.50 -4.75
C ASP A 336 -2.68 -12.26 -4.82
N ASN A 337 -2.29 -11.75 -6.00
CA ASN A 337 -1.42 -10.57 -6.09
C ASN A 337 -2.22 -9.27 -6.27
N MET A 338 -1.87 -8.22 -5.52
CA MET A 338 -2.44 -6.88 -5.62
C MET A 338 -1.35 -5.85 -5.88
N VAL A 339 -1.52 -5.08 -6.94
CA VAL A 339 -0.63 -3.99 -7.33
C VAL A 339 -1.42 -2.69 -7.33
N LEU A 340 -0.91 -1.64 -6.68
CA LEU A 340 -1.58 -0.34 -6.64
C LEU A 340 -0.62 0.86 -6.68
N GLN A 341 -1.13 1.96 -7.25
CA GLN A 341 -0.57 3.29 -7.21
C GLN A 341 -1.60 4.23 -6.62
N SER A 342 -1.33 4.80 -5.44
CA SER A 342 -2.05 5.98 -4.95
C SER A 342 -1.28 7.25 -5.27
N ARG A 343 -1.97 8.29 -5.72
CA ARG A 343 -1.45 9.67 -5.78
C ARG A 343 -2.36 10.58 -4.97
N SER A 344 -1.80 11.57 -4.27
CA SER A 344 -2.57 12.61 -3.59
C SER A 344 -1.83 13.95 -3.56
N GLY A 345 -2.59 15.03 -3.52
CA GLY A 345 -2.07 16.38 -3.42
C GLY A 345 -3.14 17.38 -3.01
N THR A 346 -2.74 18.46 -2.32
CA THR A 346 -3.66 19.52 -1.90
C THR A 346 -3.57 20.72 -2.84
N LEU A 347 -4.66 20.96 -3.57
CA LEU A 347 -4.83 22.05 -4.52
C LEU A 347 -5.38 23.32 -3.88
N CYS A 348 -5.08 24.45 -4.50
CA CYS A 348 -5.56 25.76 -4.08
C CYS A 348 -6.97 26.05 -4.64
N GLY A 349 -7.89 26.53 -3.80
CA GLY A 349 -9.26 26.84 -4.20
C GLY A 349 -10.23 25.66 -4.06
N HIS A 350 -11.49 25.92 -4.41
CA HIS A 350 -12.58 24.95 -4.58
C HIS A 350 -12.94 24.81 -6.07
N GLY A 351 -13.63 23.73 -6.45
CA GLY A 351 -14.02 23.49 -7.85
C GLY A 351 -12.86 23.45 -8.86
N VAL A 352 -11.68 23.01 -8.41
CA VAL A 352 -10.41 23.03 -9.16
C VAL A 352 -10.46 22.19 -10.45
N ALA A 353 -9.72 22.64 -11.47
CA ALA A 353 -9.68 22.01 -12.80
C ALA A 353 -8.40 21.19 -13.01
N ASN A 354 -8.43 20.27 -13.99
CA ASN A 354 -7.30 19.41 -14.38
C ASN A 354 -6.69 18.60 -13.20
N VAL A 355 -7.51 18.22 -12.23
CA VAL A 355 -7.08 17.46 -11.04
C VAL A 355 -6.45 16.11 -11.42
N PHE A 356 -6.94 15.49 -12.50
CA PHE A 356 -6.52 14.18 -12.95
C PHE A 356 -6.00 14.25 -14.39
N ASN A 357 -4.92 13.51 -14.65
CA ASN A 357 -4.28 13.43 -15.97
C ASN A 357 -5.07 12.51 -16.93
N SER A 358 -4.55 12.29 -18.15
CA SER A 358 -5.20 11.42 -19.15
C SER A 358 -5.33 9.95 -18.74
N ASN A 359 -4.58 9.52 -17.72
CA ASN A 359 -4.61 8.15 -17.18
C ASN A 359 -5.58 8.02 -15.99
N ASN A 360 -6.34 9.09 -15.66
CA ASN A 360 -7.31 9.16 -14.57
C ASN A 360 -6.70 9.07 -13.16
N ILE A 361 -5.42 9.44 -12.99
CA ILE A 361 -4.77 9.59 -11.67
C ILE A 361 -4.41 11.07 -11.41
N VAL A 362 -4.20 11.45 -10.15
CA VAL A 362 -3.93 12.86 -9.78
C VAL A 362 -2.73 13.37 -10.57
N ASP A 363 -2.93 14.52 -11.22
CA ASP A 363 -1.97 15.09 -12.16
C ASP A 363 -0.79 15.73 -11.41
N VAL A 364 0.39 15.13 -11.57
CA VAL A 364 1.63 15.62 -10.96
C VAL A 364 2.11 16.92 -11.61
N ASP A 365 1.77 17.14 -12.89
CA ASP A 365 2.11 18.36 -13.64
C ASP A 365 1.21 19.56 -13.29
N ASN A 366 0.12 19.35 -12.54
CA ASN A 366 -0.80 20.42 -12.11
C ASN A 366 -0.22 21.24 -10.93
N ILE A 367 1.05 21.64 -11.04
CA ILE A 367 1.83 22.35 -10.04
C ILE A 367 1.34 23.80 -9.90
N TYR A 368 1.16 24.29 -8.68
CA TYR A 368 0.75 25.67 -8.41
C TYR A 368 1.78 26.71 -8.90
N ASP A 369 1.30 27.69 -9.67
CA ASP A 369 1.99 28.96 -9.92
C ASP A 369 0.99 30.12 -9.78
N ALA A 370 1.33 31.13 -8.98
CA ALA A 370 0.44 32.24 -8.63
C ALA A 370 -0.02 33.13 -9.81
N VAL A 371 0.48 32.91 -11.04
CA VAL A 371 0.13 33.65 -12.26
C VAL A 371 -0.39 32.74 -13.37
N SER A 372 0.25 31.60 -13.64
CA SER A 372 -0.11 30.69 -14.73
C SER A 372 -0.96 29.49 -14.31
N ASN A 373 -0.91 29.06 -13.04
CA ASN A 373 -1.73 27.96 -12.54
C ASN A 373 -2.13 28.17 -11.06
N PRO A 374 -3.00 29.15 -10.77
CA PRO A 374 -3.30 29.58 -9.39
C PRO A 374 -4.13 28.56 -8.60
N ASP A 375 -4.64 27.52 -9.26
CA ASP A 375 -5.53 26.51 -8.68
C ASP A 375 -4.86 25.11 -8.64
N GLY A 376 -3.56 25.03 -8.95
CA GLY A 376 -2.76 23.80 -8.88
C GLY A 376 -2.43 23.34 -7.46
N TRP A 377 -1.76 22.19 -7.34
CA TRP A 377 -1.27 21.68 -6.06
C TRP A 377 -0.15 22.56 -5.50
N SER A 378 -0.35 23.08 -4.29
CA SER A 378 0.56 24.05 -3.64
C SER A 378 1.31 23.48 -2.44
N GLU A 379 0.68 22.55 -1.73
CA GLU A 379 1.24 21.90 -0.55
C GLU A 379 1.92 20.57 -0.95
N ASN A 380 1.95 19.56 -0.08
CA ASN A 380 2.62 18.31 -0.42
C ASN A 380 1.91 17.55 -1.56
N PHE A 381 2.70 16.88 -2.39
CA PHE A 381 2.24 15.83 -3.31
C PHE A 381 2.89 14.51 -2.91
N SER A 382 2.11 13.43 -2.86
CA SER A 382 2.55 12.08 -2.49
C SER A 382 2.17 11.06 -3.54
N ILE A 383 3.04 10.08 -3.75
CA ILE A 383 2.81 8.86 -4.53
C ILE A 383 3.16 7.67 -3.64
N TYR A 384 2.23 6.74 -3.50
CA TYR A 384 2.43 5.47 -2.82
C TYR A 384 2.27 4.32 -3.81
N GLY A 385 3.30 3.49 -3.93
CA GLY A 385 3.32 2.27 -4.71
C GLY A 385 3.37 1.04 -3.81
N ALA A 386 2.63 0.00 -4.18
CA ALA A 386 2.69 -1.30 -3.53
C ALA A 386 2.47 -2.44 -4.54
N ASP A 387 3.20 -3.52 -4.37
CA ASP A 387 3.02 -4.81 -5.06
C ASP A 387 3.13 -5.92 -4.00
N PHE A 388 2.02 -6.59 -3.68
CA PHE A 388 1.92 -7.45 -2.50
C PHE A 388 0.92 -8.61 -2.63
N ASP A 389 1.20 -9.67 -1.87
CA ASP A 389 0.34 -10.84 -1.70
C ASP A 389 -0.83 -10.54 -0.75
N LEU A 390 -2.06 -10.78 -1.21
CA LEU A 390 -3.32 -10.51 -0.51
C LEU A 390 -3.52 -11.36 0.75
N THR A 391 -2.91 -12.55 0.82
CA THR A 391 -3.06 -13.47 1.96
C THR A 391 -2.13 -13.10 3.11
N THR A 392 -0.94 -12.57 2.80
CA THR A 392 0.15 -12.33 3.76
C THR A 392 0.49 -10.87 3.97
N LEU A 393 0.11 -9.98 3.05
CA LEU A 393 0.54 -8.58 2.95
C LEU A 393 2.07 -8.42 2.81
N ALA A 394 2.74 -9.44 2.30
CA ALA A 394 4.17 -9.40 2.01
C ALA A 394 4.40 -8.90 0.59
N GLY A 395 5.35 -8.00 0.41
CA GLY A 395 5.57 -7.30 -0.85
C GLY A 395 6.60 -6.19 -0.74
N ASP A 396 6.71 -5.43 -1.84
CA ASP A 396 7.54 -4.23 -1.93
C ASP A 396 6.67 -2.97 -1.85
N TYR A 397 7.08 -2.00 -1.04
CA TYR A 397 6.33 -0.79 -0.74
C TYR A 397 7.21 0.46 -0.88
N ALA A 398 6.68 1.50 -1.54
CA ALA A 398 7.39 2.76 -1.76
C ALA A 398 6.48 3.95 -1.52
N HIS A 399 6.84 4.84 -0.60
CA HIS A 399 6.20 6.15 -0.43
C HIS A 399 7.16 7.26 -0.86
N VAL A 400 6.72 8.07 -1.82
CA VAL A 400 7.46 9.19 -2.40
C VAL A 400 6.66 10.45 -2.16
N TRP A 401 7.28 11.52 -1.65
CA TRP A 401 6.59 12.79 -1.45
C TRP A 401 7.50 13.99 -1.67
N GLN A 402 6.89 15.10 -2.08
CA GLN A 402 7.57 16.38 -2.27
C GLN A 402 6.94 17.47 -1.42
N ALA A 403 7.77 18.28 -0.78
CA ALA A 403 7.37 19.31 0.18
C ALA A 403 7.01 20.64 -0.53
N GLY A 404 5.88 20.66 -1.22
CA GLY A 404 5.41 21.85 -1.94
C GLY A 404 5.89 21.95 -3.39
N ALA A 405 5.22 22.83 -4.13
CA ALA A 405 5.42 23.08 -5.57
C ALA A 405 6.84 23.57 -5.94
N GLY A 406 7.59 24.14 -4.99
CA GLY A 406 8.91 24.74 -5.23
C GLY A 406 10.12 23.85 -4.92
N ASP A 407 9.89 22.62 -4.47
CA ASP A 407 10.92 21.68 -4.07
C ASP A 407 11.49 20.92 -5.30
N GLY A 408 12.80 20.69 -5.34
CA GLY A 408 13.51 20.06 -6.45
C GLY A 408 13.76 18.56 -6.30
N ASN A 409 13.44 17.97 -5.14
CA ASN A 409 13.67 16.56 -4.86
C ASN A 409 12.52 15.95 -4.06
N SER A 410 11.99 14.83 -4.53
CA SER A 410 11.18 13.97 -3.68
C SER A 410 12.01 13.38 -2.54
N ARG A 411 11.38 13.23 -1.39
CA ARG A 411 11.78 12.27 -0.36
C ARG A 411 11.23 10.91 -0.76
N VAL A 412 12.04 9.87 -0.60
CA VAL A 412 11.69 8.50 -0.98
C VAL A 412 11.93 7.60 0.23
N PHE A 413 10.91 6.83 0.59
CA PHE A 413 10.92 5.88 1.68
C PHE A 413 10.47 4.51 1.14
N ASN A 414 11.38 3.55 1.06
CA ASN A 414 11.10 2.19 0.61
C ASN A 414 11.11 1.24 1.81
N ILE A 415 10.20 0.26 1.83
CA ILE A 415 10.12 -0.77 2.86
C ILE A 415 9.70 -2.11 2.25
N GLY A 416 10.32 -3.19 2.70
CA GLY A 416 10.11 -4.53 2.15
C GLY A 416 10.47 -5.62 3.16
N PHE A 417 9.96 -6.82 2.91
CA PHE A 417 10.03 -7.95 3.83
C PHE A 417 11.01 -9.01 3.37
N ASN A 418 11.70 -9.67 4.31
CA ASN A 418 12.63 -10.74 3.95
C ASN A 418 11.92 -12.05 3.59
N ASP A 419 10.69 -12.25 4.07
CA ASP A 419 9.84 -13.39 3.77
C ASP A 419 8.34 -13.11 4.07
N ALA A 420 7.46 -14.04 3.66
CA ALA A 420 6.02 -13.88 3.71
C ALA A 420 5.36 -13.98 5.11
N SER A 421 6.13 -14.13 6.19
CA SER A 421 5.59 -14.08 7.56
C SER A 421 5.30 -12.66 8.06
N LEU A 422 5.86 -11.65 7.39
CA LEU A 422 6.06 -10.29 7.89
C LEU A 422 6.96 -10.17 9.14
N ASP A 423 7.51 -11.26 9.67
CA ASP A 423 8.24 -11.25 10.95
C ASP A 423 9.46 -10.32 10.93
N ASN A 424 10.03 -10.01 9.76
CA ASN A 424 11.19 -9.13 9.64
C ASN A 424 11.36 -8.54 8.23
N GLY A 425 12.00 -7.37 8.16
CA GLY A 425 12.25 -6.66 6.92
C GLY A 425 13.22 -5.49 7.07
N GLU A 426 13.34 -4.70 6.01
CA GLU A 426 14.29 -3.59 5.90
C GLU A 426 13.61 -2.37 5.26
N SER A 427 13.92 -1.18 5.77
CA SER A 427 13.55 0.09 5.15
C SER A 427 14.78 0.91 4.79
N HIS A 428 14.62 1.77 3.78
CA HIS A 428 15.60 2.77 3.36
C HIS A 428 14.92 4.13 3.15
N PHE A 429 15.68 5.20 3.38
CA PHE A 429 15.23 6.56 3.07
C PHE A 429 16.34 7.43 2.51
N GLY A 430 15.92 8.27 1.57
CA GLY A 430 16.70 9.40 1.09
C GLY A 430 15.88 10.22 0.11
N TYR A 431 16.55 10.71 -0.93
CA TYR A 431 15.98 11.66 -1.88
C TYR A 431 16.12 11.10 -3.30
N GLY A 432 15.08 11.32 -4.11
CA GLY A 432 15.00 10.97 -5.52
C GLY A 432 15.09 12.20 -6.42
N ALA A 433 14.65 12.04 -7.67
CA ALA A 433 14.31 13.16 -8.54
C ALA A 433 13.09 13.93 -7.98
N SER A 434 12.72 15.06 -8.59
CA SER A 434 11.46 15.75 -8.33
C SER A 434 10.25 14.84 -8.60
N ILE A 435 9.10 15.13 -7.98
CA ILE A 435 7.94 14.23 -7.97
C ILE A 435 7.36 13.96 -9.37
N ASP A 436 7.49 14.91 -10.28
CA ASP A 436 7.13 14.84 -11.71
C ASP A 436 8.05 13.94 -12.55
N ASN A 437 9.23 13.58 -12.04
CA ASN A 437 10.21 12.76 -12.75
C ASN A 437 10.79 11.65 -11.82
N THR A 438 10.02 11.21 -10.83
CA THR A 438 10.45 10.14 -9.91
C THR A 438 10.23 8.75 -10.52
N ASP A 439 11.14 7.82 -10.22
CA ASP A 439 11.06 6.39 -10.55
C ASP A 439 10.84 5.52 -9.29
N GLY A 440 10.50 6.15 -8.15
CA GLY A 440 10.33 5.49 -6.86
C GLY A 440 11.64 5.09 -6.16
N THR A 441 12.81 5.35 -6.75
CA THR A 441 14.12 4.96 -6.21
C THR A 441 14.79 6.04 -5.35
N ILE A 442 15.58 5.63 -4.36
CA ILE A 442 16.47 6.52 -3.62
C ILE A 442 17.75 6.75 -4.42
N SER A 443 17.90 7.93 -5.01
CA SER A 443 19.10 8.33 -5.75
C SER A 443 20.31 8.60 -4.84
N GLY A 444 20.07 8.99 -3.59
CA GLY A 444 21.09 9.19 -2.56
C GLY A 444 20.52 9.92 -1.34
N PHE A 445 21.38 10.57 -0.57
CA PHE A 445 20.99 11.28 0.66
C PHE A 445 21.46 12.73 0.66
N ILE A 446 20.65 13.64 1.21
CA ILE A 446 20.99 15.07 1.37
C ILE A 446 21.13 15.32 2.87
N CYS A 447 22.37 15.43 3.34
CA CYS A 447 22.66 15.51 4.78
C CYS A 447 22.31 16.86 5.41
N ASN A 448 22.07 17.89 4.61
CA ASN A 448 21.68 19.21 5.11
C ASN A 448 20.76 19.89 4.09
N TRP A 449 19.46 19.69 4.26
CA TRP A 449 18.43 20.19 3.35
C TRP A 449 18.09 21.68 3.59
N ALA A 450 17.84 22.05 4.84
CA ALA A 450 17.33 23.38 5.22
C ALA A 450 18.32 24.21 6.07
N GLY A 451 19.47 23.63 6.44
CA GLY A 451 20.42 24.26 7.33
C GLY A 451 21.43 25.17 6.64
N PRO A 452 22.34 25.79 7.41
CA PRO A 452 23.35 26.69 6.88
C PRO A 452 24.24 25.96 5.87
N GLY A 453 24.47 26.57 4.70
CA GLY A 453 25.32 25.98 3.66
C GLY A 453 24.66 24.87 2.82
N ALA A 454 23.38 24.56 3.03
CA ALA A 454 22.63 23.62 2.20
C ALA A 454 22.73 23.96 0.70
N ASP A 455 23.09 22.96 -0.11
CA ASP A 455 23.20 23.03 -1.57
C ASP A 455 22.49 21.87 -2.29
N HIS A 456 21.77 21.03 -1.54
CA HIS A 456 21.03 19.85 -2.00
C HIS A 456 21.88 18.80 -2.74
N THR A 457 23.20 18.79 -2.53
CA THR A 457 24.09 17.76 -3.10
C THR A 457 23.78 16.38 -2.52
N LEU A 458 23.42 15.44 -3.40
CA LEU A 458 23.29 14.02 -3.08
C LEU A 458 24.65 13.39 -2.77
N VAL A 459 24.78 12.75 -1.61
CA VAL A 459 25.83 11.77 -1.34
C VAL A 459 25.32 10.35 -1.59
N SER A 460 26.21 9.42 -1.98
CA SER A 460 25.87 8.02 -2.24
C SER A 460 25.69 7.21 -0.94
N LYS A 461 24.72 7.64 -0.12
CA LYS A 461 24.34 7.05 1.17
C LYS A 461 22.80 6.94 1.24
N THR A 462 22.28 6.24 2.24
CA THR A 462 20.88 6.37 2.70
C THR A 462 20.80 6.27 4.22
N GLN A 463 19.69 6.72 4.81
CA GLN A 463 19.27 6.16 6.10
C GLN A 463 18.66 4.76 5.87
N ARG A 464 18.73 3.89 6.88
CA ARG A 464 18.28 2.50 6.79
C ARG A 464 17.93 1.93 8.17
N GLN A 465 16.87 1.14 8.26
CA GLN A 465 16.52 0.42 9.48
C GLN A 465 15.99 -0.98 9.18
N PHE A 466 16.55 -2.00 9.83
CA PHE A 466 15.93 -3.31 9.96
C PHE A 466 14.86 -3.29 11.06
N PHE A 467 13.79 -4.07 10.88
CA PHE A 467 12.76 -4.34 11.88
C PHE A 467 12.50 -5.84 12.04
N GLU A 468 12.12 -6.28 13.24
CA GLU A 468 11.74 -7.66 13.56
C GLU A 468 10.57 -7.67 14.55
N PHE A 469 9.53 -8.48 14.30
CA PHE A 469 8.32 -8.56 15.11
C PHE A 469 8.56 -9.32 16.42
N ASP A 470 8.34 -8.66 17.55
CA ASP A 470 8.33 -9.30 18.86
C ASP A 470 6.89 -9.71 19.21
N SER A 471 6.58 -11.00 19.06
CA SER A 471 5.25 -11.56 19.36
C SER A 471 4.84 -11.51 20.85
N THR A 472 5.76 -11.18 21.76
CA THR A 472 5.47 -11.03 23.20
C THR A 472 5.02 -9.59 23.52
N LEU A 473 5.58 -8.61 22.81
CA LEU A 473 5.26 -7.19 22.94
C LEU A 473 4.20 -6.74 21.91
N SER A 474 4.01 -7.50 20.83
CA SER A 474 3.15 -7.18 19.67
C SER A 474 3.56 -5.89 18.93
N ILE A 475 4.86 -5.64 18.85
CA ILE A 475 5.49 -4.49 18.18
C ILE A 475 6.67 -4.96 17.32
N TYR A 476 7.11 -4.13 16.38
CA TYR A 476 8.33 -4.33 15.60
C TYR A 476 9.51 -3.65 16.27
N LEU A 477 10.60 -4.35 16.55
CA LEU A 477 11.80 -3.80 17.17
C LEU A 477 12.82 -3.32 16.12
N GLY A 478 13.29 -2.07 16.25
CA GLY A 478 14.24 -1.42 15.32
C GLY A 478 15.60 -1.02 15.92
N THR A 479 15.94 -1.52 17.11
CA THR A 479 17.11 -1.11 17.92
C THR A 479 18.31 -2.08 17.81
N ASP A 480 19.42 -1.79 18.50
CA ASP A 480 20.75 -2.44 18.37
C ASP A 480 21.48 -2.14 17.04
N HIS A 481 22.32 -3.07 16.56
CA HIS A 481 23.16 -2.97 15.35
C HIS A 481 22.34 -3.05 14.04
N ARG A 482 21.09 -2.56 14.08
CA ARG A 482 20.03 -2.75 13.09
C ARG A 482 19.65 -1.48 12.35
N ALA A 483 20.12 -0.32 12.82
CA ALA A 483 19.93 0.97 12.19
C ALA A 483 21.23 1.50 11.58
N ASN A 484 21.09 2.32 10.54
CA ASN A 484 22.11 3.21 9.96
C ASN A 484 21.43 4.56 9.73
N ILE A 485 21.24 5.31 10.81
CA ILE A 485 20.40 6.53 10.89
C ILE A 485 21.12 7.70 11.58
N GLU A 486 22.30 7.47 12.15
CA GLU A 486 23.08 8.46 12.88
C GLU A 486 23.92 9.28 11.89
N TYR A 487 23.65 10.58 11.81
CA TYR A 487 24.50 11.53 11.09
C TYR A 487 24.42 12.94 11.69
N ALA A 488 25.44 13.76 11.43
CA ALA A 488 25.42 15.18 11.79
C ALA A 488 24.80 15.98 10.64
N PRO A 489 23.84 16.91 10.88
CA PRO A 489 23.12 17.62 9.81
C PRO A 489 23.94 18.74 9.15
N THR A 490 25.12 18.38 8.65
CA THR A 490 26.10 19.22 7.94
C THR A 490 26.17 18.81 6.47
N VAL A 491 26.80 19.63 5.62
CA VAL A 491 26.95 19.29 4.19
C VAL A 491 27.77 18.00 3.96
N SER A 492 28.57 17.56 4.93
CA SER A 492 29.34 16.31 4.87
C SER A 492 28.71 15.12 5.60
N CYS A 493 27.54 15.29 6.23
CA CYS A 493 26.91 14.32 7.16
C CYS A 493 27.71 14.07 8.46
N ASP A 494 28.83 14.77 8.64
CA ASP A 494 29.90 14.48 9.60
C ASP A 494 30.28 15.74 10.36
N TYR A 495 30.88 15.58 11.54
CA TYR A 495 31.47 16.66 12.32
C TYR A 495 32.79 16.20 12.98
N ASP A 496 33.82 17.03 12.95
CA ASP A 496 35.18 16.66 13.37
C ASP A 496 35.49 16.86 14.86
N GLY A 497 34.56 17.44 15.64
CA GLY A 497 34.75 17.76 17.06
C GLY A 497 35.72 18.92 17.33
N LEU A 498 36.16 19.66 16.32
CA LEU A 498 37.14 20.76 16.46
C LEU A 498 36.50 22.15 16.55
N GLY A 499 35.19 22.26 16.29
CA GLY A 499 34.43 23.51 16.28
C GLY A 499 33.68 23.79 17.58
N THR A 500 32.51 24.40 17.43
CA THR A 500 31.54 24.63 18.51
C THR A 500 30.16 24.10 18.14
N PHE A 501 30.10 23.13 17.20
CA PHE A 501 28.83 22.64 16.69
C PHE A 501 28.15 21.75 17.71
N LEU A 502 26.85 21.98 17.88
CA LEU A 502 25.98 21.25 18.77
C LEU A 502 24.63 21.14 18.08
N PHE A 503 24.03 19.96 18.07
CA PHE A 503 22.69 19.74 17.57
C PHE A 503 21.93 18.80 18.49
N ASP A 504 20.62 18.97 18.50
CA ASP A 504 19.64 18.25 19.31
C ASP A 504 19.45 16.84 18.72
N ILE A 505 20.14 15.86 19.30
CA ILE A 505 20.25 14.51 18.74
C ILE A 505 19.11 13.60 19.18
N ASP A 506 18.53 13.84 20.36
CA ASP A 506 17.38 13.10 20.88
C ASP A 506 16.02 13.78 20.61
N ALA A 507 16.05 14.96 19.97
CA ALA A 507 14.89 15.78 19.64
C ALA A 507 14.09 16.24 20.88
N SER A 508 14.74 16.38 22.04
CA SER A 508 14.16 16.92 23.27
C SER A 508 13.74 18.40 23.17
N GLY A 509 14.29 19.13 22.19
CA GLY A 509 14.19 20.59 22.08
C GLY A 509 15.20 21.34 22.97
N VAL A 510 16.15 20.65 23.62
CA VAL A 510 17.02 21.22 24.67
C VAL A 510 18.50 20.90 24.45
N LEU A 511 19.16 21.75 23.67
CA LEU A 511 20.60 21.64 23.39
C LEU A 511 21.50 21.47 24.64
N GLY A 512 22.27 20.38 24.64
CA GLY A 512 23.34 20.10 25.60
C GLY A 512 22.87 19.55 26.95
N ASP A 513 21.68 18.95 27.02
CA ASP A 513 21.16 18.35 28.25
C ASP A 513 21.63 16.89 28.47
N ILE A 514 21.93 16.16 27.39
CA ILE A 514 22.54 14.82 27.42
C ILE A 514 24.04 14.84 27.05
N ALA A 515 24.76 13.79 27.47
CA ALA A 515 26.22 13.70 27.29
C ALA A 515 26.69 13.40 25.86
N LEU A 516 25.78 13.07 24.94
CA LEU A 516 26.07 12.96 23.50
C LEU A 516 26.08 14.33 22.82
N GLU A 517 25.46 15.33 23.44
CA GLU A 517 25.43 16.70 22.96
C GLU A 517 26.60 17.50 23.56
N ASP A 518 27.80 17.20 23.06
CA ASP A 518 29.02 17.93 23.39
C ASP A 518 29.77 18.28 22.09
N SER A 519 29.99 19.58 21.87
CA SER A 519 30.69 20.11 20.68
C SER A 519 32.13 19.64 20.48
N THR A 520 32.72 18.96 21.45
CA THR A 520 34.05 18.33 21.34
C THR A 520 34.00 16.87 20.89
N LEU A 521 32.82 16.28 20.78
CA LEU A 521 32.62 14.95 20.21
C LEU A 521 32.63 15.06 18.67
N ALA A 522 33.50 14.27 18.04
CA ALA A 522 33.44 14.06 16.61
C ALA A 522 32.24 13.15 16.30
N PHE A 523 31.44 13.55 15.32
CA PHE A 523 30.33 12.78 14.79
C PHE A 523 30.75 12.17 13.46
N THR A 524 30.87 10.84 13.41
CA THR A 524 31.03 10.12 12.14
C THR A 524 29.72 9.43 11.84
N ASN A 525 29.10 9.76 10.71
CA ASN A 525 27.86 9.14 10.28
C ASN A 525 27.98 7.61 10.16
N ASP A 526 26.91 6.91 10.51
CA ASP A 526 26.78 5.46 10.32
C ASP A 526 25.93 5.10 9.09
N LEU A 527 25.45 6.11 8.34
CA LEU A 527 24.57 5.99 7.18
C LEU A 527 25.01 4.86 6.23
N TRP A 528 24.01 4.14 5.73
CA TRP A 528 24.26 2.99 4.87
C TRP A 528 24.88 3.44 3.54
N THR A 529 25.84 2.65 3.04
CA THR A 529 26.55 2.88 1.79
C THR A 529 26.67 1.59 0.97
N PRO A 530 26.65 1.67 -0.37
CA PRO A 530 26.99 0.54 -1.24
C PRO A 530 28.36 -0.05 -0.90
N THR A 531 28.42 -1.35 -0.62
CA THR A 531 29.69 -2.05 -0.35
C THR A 531 30.48 -2.34 -1.61
N ASP A 532 29.79 -2.50 -2.76
CA ASP A 532 30.40 -2.48 -4.08
C ASP A 532 30.36 -1.07 -4.67
N SER A 533 31.52 -0.44 -4.77
CA SER A 533 31.69 0.92 -5.32
C SER A 533 31.38 1.06 -6.82
N THR A 534 31.03 -0.03 -7.51
CA THR A 534 30.60 -0.01 -8.91
C THR A 534 29.09 0.13 -9.07
N MET A 535 28.31 -0.06 -8.00
CA MET A 535 26.86 0.05 -7.98
C MET A 535 26.42 1.45 -7.57
N THR A 536 25.36 1.97 -8.21
CA THR A 536 24.61 3.13 -7.73
C THR A 536 23.83 2.81 -6.46
N VAL A 537 23.29 3.83 -5.79
CA VAL A 537 22.46 3.62 -4.58
C VAL A 537 21.22 2.76 -4.89
N PRO A 538 20.40 3.02 -5.94
CA PRO A 538 19.27 2.15 -6.30
C PRO A 538 19.69 0.71 -6.58
N GLU A 539 20.70 0.48 -7.41
CA GLU A 539 21.18 -0.87 -7.75
C GLU A 539 21.64 -1.63 -6.50
N ALA A 540 22.35 -0.94 -5.60
CA ALA A 540 22.86 -1.54 -4.37
C ALA A 540 21.76 -1.83 -3.34
N ILE A 541 20.66 -1.08 -3.32
CA ILE A 541 19.46 -1.37 -2.50
C ILE A 541 18.72 -2.59 -3.08
N ALA A 542 18.48 -2.61 -4.39
CA ALA A 542 17.86 -3.74 -5.08
C ALA A 542 18.65 -5.06 -4.87
N ALA A 543 19.98 -4.98 -4.85
CA ALA A 543 20.84 -6.13 -4.54
C ALA A 543 20.76 -6.64 -3.09
N ARG A 544 20.05 -5.94 -2.20
CA ARG A 544 19.70 -6.40 -0.84
C ARG A 544 18.36 -7.12 -0.79
N GLY A 545 17.56 -7.08 -1.85
CA GLY A 545 16.22 -7.65 -1.93
C GLY A 545 15.08 -6.67 -1.63
N LEU A 546 15.38 -5.37 -1.54
CA LEU A 546 14.36 -4.31 -1.44
C LEU A 546 14.16 -3.70 -2.83
N SER A 547 13.03 -3.99 -3.48
CA SER A 547 12.73 -3.46 -4.82
C SER A 547 11.85 -2.22 -4.72
N VAL A 548 11.81 -1.44 -5.79
CA VAL A 548 10.70 -0.49 -5.99
C VAL A 548 9.58 -1.29 -6.66
N PRO A 549 8.33 -1.24 -6.16
CA PRO A 549 7.22 -1.96 -6.77
C PRO A 549 6.98 -1.46 -8.19
N VAL A 550 6.66 -2.39 -9.09
CA VAL A 550 6.13 -2.06 -10.43
C VAL A 550 4.67 -1.72 -10.22
N ILE A 551 4.26 -0.48 -10.51
CA ILE A 551 2.92 0.02 -10.17
C ILE A 551 2.03 0.20 -11.41
N PRO A 552 0.69 0.15 -11.29
CA PRO A 552 -0.20 0.38 -12.42
C PRO A 552 0.02 1.78 -12.98
N LEU A 553 0.09 1.89 -14.31
CA LEU A 553 0.40 3.11 -15.08
C LEU A 553 1.85 3.62 -14.97
N GLY A 554 2.73 2.96 -14.21
CA GLY A 554 4.14 3.33 -14.05
C GLY A 554 4.37 4.49 -13.08
N TRP A 555 5.65 4.77 -12.83
CA TRP A 555 6.09 5.94 -12.07
C TRP A 555 6.18 7.18 -12.99
N PRO A 556 6.10 8.43 -12.49
CA PRO A 556 6.16 9.64 -13.32
C PRO A 556 7.34 9.73 -14.31
N ALA A 557 8.50 9.16 -13.99
CA ALA A 557 9.63 9.06 -14.93
C ALA A 557 9.37 8.19 -16.19
N GLU A 558 8.26 7.46 -16.23
CA GLU A 558 7.85 6.52 -17.28
C GLU A 558 6.60 6.98 -18.07
N GLU A 559 5.95 8.10 -17.68
CA GLU A 559 4.68 8.60 -18.25
C GLU A 559 4.79 9.29 -19.63
#